data_AF-A0A7X3ZPV0-F1
#
_entry.id   AF-A0A7X3ZPV0-F1
#
_cell.length_a   1.000
_cell.length_b   1.000
_cell.length_c   1.000
_cell.angle_alpha   90.00
_cell.angle_beta   90.00
_cell.angle_gamma   90.00
#
_symmetry.space_group_name_H-M   'P 1'
#
loop_
_entity.id
_entity.type
_entity.pdbx_description
1 polymer ?
#
loop_
_entity_poly.entity_id
_entity_poly.type
_entity_poly.pdbx_seq_one_letter_code
_entity_poly.pdbx_strand_id
1 'polypeptide(L)'
;MLFAIETATGRQIHADDGSRYRTYHCPVCKGEVFLRSGQYNASHFAHRHETAKPECELYTPSENQFDSHRKPTHPFTDRDRVAEDNLSISPPDICLEVEDRKSNERGRLPRWNLCIKIPKSPDGRGQITFDCGPGSFKNISLRKLFRNPITYPVDPDTNDFKAVWISADTNPVYREVISERISGLNKNGVTAFIGERGRYKPRARRIVWGHAYYFVWPKSFDLNIPSNLEVLAFENNKDWSCVLSALPESRDETTANWLERVCSINVKNSSTSWSLLYPFLSTYAFDGCIQVPAFGGFIVGCNRIEEVNETKACANFNGERFETLLPCKTKSVVALAYFDTIPNFFELTGNNHISFSFRAPAVQSLAIQPVALVEVESATKGSIRVPLHTVEARKWLEEVRAGRARLNGITLPEAVQGKLAWRSNLIAAWDYTPLNRREDEGQRWLHQVKLARSEVEQIQSVLRLTGDEVLLSFRSFGEHHFLSVDEEGSHAIRLSRRLRNRILWLQREISLVYGDGQPVAGSVSDHDLIQCFFALTPPPSLVGHYQSIHRSVSNSPTRRTIQGID
;
A
#
# COMPACT_ATOMS: atom_id res chain seq x y z
N MET A 1 20.46 -24.72 -16.22
CA MET A 1 21.65 -25.23 -16.94
C MET A 1 21.21 -25.99 -18.19
N LEU A 2 21.76 -25.70 -19.37
CA LEU A 2 21.29 -26.27 -20.65
C LEU A 2 21.88 -27.65 -20.99
N PHE A 3 22.99 -28.04 -20.36
CA PHE A 3 23.64 -29.32 -20.63
C PHE A 3 23.94 -30.08 -19.34
N ALA A 4 23.85 -31.41 -19.38
CA ALA A 4 24.28 -32.29 -18.29
C ALA A 4 24.95 -33.56 -18.82
N ILE A 5 25.71 -34.26 -17.99
CA ILE A 5 26.34 -35.53 -18.37
C ILE A 5 25.40 -36.66 -18.00
N GLU A 6 24.96 -37.47 -18.96
CA GLU A 6 24.15 -38.66 -18.70
C GLU A 6 25.02 -39.74 -18.02
N THR A 7 24.56 -40.27 -16.87
CA THR A 7 25.33 -41.20 -16.05
C THR A 7 25.69 -42.49 -16.79
N ALA A 8 24.77 -43.02 -17.60
CA ALA A 8 24.94 -44.32 -18.26
C ALA A 8 25.91 -44.27 -19.46
N THR A 9 25.92 -43.17 -20.21
CA THR A 9 26.70 -43.04 -21.45
C THR A 9 27.93 -42.16 -21.28
N GLY A 10 28.01 -41.37 -20.21
CA GLY A 10 29.04 -40.36 -19.99
C GLY A 10 29.00 -39.20 -20.98
N ARG A 11 27.96 -39.14 -21.85
CA ARG A 11 27.84 -38.11 -22.88
C ARG A 11 27.18 -36.86 -22.31
N GLN A 12 27.63 -35.71 -22.82
CA GLN A 12 26.95 -34.43 -22.57
C GLN A 12 25.68 -34.36 -23.41
N ILE A 13 24.54 -34.14 -22.76
CA ILE A 13 23.21 -34.09 -23.34
C ILE A 13 22.66 -32.68 -23.18
N HIS A 14 22.13 -32.09 -24.26
CA HIS A 14 21.38 -30.84 -24.20
C HIS A 14 20.00 -31.08 -23.59
N ALA A 15 19.44 -30.09 -22.89
CA ALA A 15 18.20 -30.26 -22.14
C ALA A 15 16.99 -30.59 -23.03
N ASP A 16 16.98 -30.14 -24.28
CA ASP A 16 15.94 -30.49 -25.26
C ASP A 16 16.01 -31.95 -25.71
N ASP A 17 17.19 -32.56 -25.66
CA ASP A 17 17.41 -33.99 -25.96
C ASP A 17 17.35 -34.86 -24.69
N GLY A 18 17.11 -34.25 -23.54
CA GLY A 18 17.05 -34.91 -22.24
C GLY A 18 15.75 -35.71 -22.06
N SER A 19 15.82 -36.78 -21.25
CA SER A 19 14.66 -37.58 -20.86
C SER A 19 14.51 -37.60 -19.34
N ARG A 20 13.29 -37.49 -18.84
CA ARG A 20 13.00 -37.54 -17.38
C ARG A 20 13.28 -38.90 -16.75
N TYR A 21 13.45 -39.95 -17.56
CA TYR A 21 13.67 -41.32 -17.08
C TYR A 21 15.15 -41.69 -16.96
N ARG A 22 16.06 -40.78 -17.29
CA ARG A 22 17.51 -40.96 -17.23
C ARG A 22 18.10 -40.15 -16.09
N THR A 23 19.27 -40.56 -15.61
CA THR A 23 20.02 -39.87 -14.56
C THR A 23 21.13 -39.02 -15.17
N TYR A 24 21.36 -37.85 -14.57
CA TYR A 24 22.30 -36.87 -15.08
C TYR A 24 23.13 -36.26 -13.94
N HIS A 25 24.34 -35.83 -14.27
CA HIS A 25 25.21 -35.09 -13.36
C HIS A 25 25.62 -33.75 -13.96
N CYS A 26 25.81 -32.76 -13.08
CA CYS A 26 26.38 -31.47 -13.46
C CYS A 26 27.79 -31.65 -14.05
N PRO A 27 28.11 -31.06 -15.21
CA PRO A 27 29.44 -31.17 -15.80
C PRO A 27 30.53 -30.55 -14.92
N VAL A 28 30.17 -29.53 -14.11
CA VAL A 28 31.09 -28.80 -13.23
C VAL A 28 31.25 -29.51 -11.88
N CYS A 29 30.21 -29.52 -11.04
CA CYS A 29 30.36 -30.03 -9.66
C CYS A 29 30.13 -31.54 -9.50
N LYS A 30 29.74 -32.25 -10.57
CA LYS A 30 29.35 -33.66 -10.58
C LYS A 30 28.12 -34.02 -9.72
N GLY A 31 27.46 -33.03 -9.11
CA GLY A 31 26.22 -33.20 -8.37
C GLY A 31 25.08 -33.74 -9.25
N GLU A 32 24.19 -34.54 -8.69
CA GLU A 32 23.03 -35.09 -9.41
C GLU A 32 22.09 -33.96 -9.84
N VAL A 33 21.66 -33.99 -11.11
CA VAL A 33 20.75 -33.03 -11.71
C VAL A 33 19.56 -33.74 -12.34
N PHE A 34 18.43 -33.05 -12.46
CA PHE A 34 17.23 -33.58 -13.10
C PHE A 34 16.71 -32.62 -14.17
N LEU A 35 16.10 -33.18 -15.20
CA LEU A 35 15.52 -32.41 -16.30
C LEU A 35 14.20 -31.76 -15.87
N ARG A 36 14.12 -30.44 -16.03
CA ARG A 36 12.88 -29.67 -15.99
C ARG A 36 12.49 -29.31 -17.41
N SER A 37 11.36 -29.83 -17.86
CA SER A 37 10.76 -29.51 -19.15
C SER A 37 9.28 -29.22 -18.94
N GLY A 38 8.69 -28.26 -19.65
CA GLY A 38 7.27 -27.90 -19.50
C GLY A 38 6.81 -26.93 -20.58
N GLN A 39 5.50 -26.63 -20.65
CA GLN A 39 4.94 -25.77 -21.70
C GLN A 39 5.34 -24.29 -21.59
N TYR A 40 5.79 -23.83 -20.42
CA TYR A 40 6.01 -22.41 -20.13
C TYR A 40 7.49 -22.03 -19.96
N ASN A 41 8.38 -23.00 -19.74
CA ASN A 41 9.81 -22.75 -19.51
C ASN A 41 10.64 -23.60 -20.47
N ALA A 42 11.70 -23.01 -21.02
CA ALA A 42 12.69 -23.74 -21.81
C ALA A 42 13.27 -24.92 -21.00
N SER A 43 13.49 -26.05 -21.67
CA SER A 43 14.04 -27.25 -21.05
C SER A 43 15.40 -26.93 -20.42
N HIS A 44 15.60 -27.32 -19.17
CA HIS A 44 16.88 -27.15 -18.49
C HIS A 44 17.10 -28.19 -17.40
N PHE A 45 18.35 -28.48 -17.10
CA PHE A 45 18.75 -29.28 -15.95
C PHE A 45 18.88 -28.39 -14.71
N ALA A 46 18.44 -28.93 -13.57
CA ALA A 46 18.55 -28.32 -12.24
C ALA A 46 19.16 -29.30 -11.25
N HIS A 47 19.99 -28.81 -10.32
CA HIS A 47 20.55 -29.64 -9.25
C HIS A 47 19.44 -30.16 -8.33
N ARG A 48 19.61 -31.39 -7.83
CA ARG A 48 18.81 -31.87 -6.70
C ARG A 48 19.23 -31.14 -5.43
N HIS A 49 18.31 -31.09 -4.47
CA HIS A 49 18.58 -30.49 -3.16
C HIS A 49 19.76 -31.21 -2.50
N GLU A 50 20.73 -30.44 -1.98
CA GLU A 50 21.95 -30.91 -1.30
C GLU A 50 22.97 -31.66 -2.16
N THR A 51 22.78 -31.80 -3.48
CA THR A 51 23.74 -32.49 -4.36
C THR A 51 24.72 -31.55 -5.06
N ALA A 52 24.40 -30.25 -5.15
CA ALA A 52 25.31 -29.25 -5.69
C ALA A 52 26.37 -28.86 -4.66
N LYS A 53 27.62 -28.74 -5.09
CA LYS A 53 28.64 -28.10 -4.27
C LYS A 53 28.40 -26.58 -4.19
N PRO A 54 28.59 -25.92 -3.03
CA PRO A 54 28.38 -24.48 -2.87
C PRO A 54 29.15 -23.62 -3.89
N GLU A 55 30.31 -24.09 -4.32
CA GLU A 55 31.19 -23.46 -5.30
C GLU A 55 30.79 -23.70 -6.78
N CYS A 56 29.68 -24.39 -7.05
CA CYS A 56 29.25 -24.67 -8.42
C CYS A 56 28.67 -23.42 -9.09
N GLU A 57 29.37 -22.88 -10.10
CA GLU A 57 28.92 -21.71 -10.88
C GLU A 57 27.58 -21.93 -11.62
N LEU A 58 27.21 -23.18 -11.88
CA LEU A 58 25.95 -23.56 -12.53
C LEU A 58 24.82 -23.84 -11.51
N TYR A 59 25.06 -23.61 -10.22
CA TYR A 59 24.05 -23.74 -9.19
C TYR A 59 23.26 -22.42 -9.05
N THR A 60 22.01 -22.45 -9.47
CA THR A 60 21.04 -21.39 -9.17
C THR A 60 20.14 -21.89 -8.04
N PRO A 61 20.28 -21.37 -6.80
CA PRO A 61 19.37 -21.74 -5.71
C PRO A 61 17.93 -21.41 -6.10
N SER A 62 17.01 -22.31 -5.80
CA SER A 62 15.58 -22.04 -6.00
C SER A 62 15.16 -20.83 -5.16
N GLU A 63 14.41 -19.89 -5.72
CA GLU A 63 13.92 -18.66 -5.04
C GLU A 63 13.26 -18.92 -3.67
N ASN A 64 12.70 -20.12 -3.45
CA ASN A 64 12.08 -20.52 -2.19
C ASN A 64 13.06 -21.01 -1.09
N GLN A 65 14.36 -21.14 -1.37
CA GLN A 65 15.35 -21.59 -0.37
C GLN A 65 15.97 -20.45 0.44
N PHE A 66 15.92 -19.20 -0.04
CA PHE A 66 16.46 -18.06 0.71
C PHE A 66 15.57 -17.63 1.88
N ASP A 67 14.26 -17.89 1.81
CA ASP A 67 13.32 -17.57 2.90
C ASP A 67 13.41 -18.56 4.09
N SER A 68 14.02 -19.74 3.94
CA SER A 68 14.14 -20.71 5.04
C SER A 68 15.43 -20.60 5.85
N HIS A 69 16.46 -19.89 5.35
CA HIS A 69 17.78 -19.80 6.00
C HIS A 69 18.17 -18.41 6.51
N ARG A 70 17.44 -17.36 6.14
CA ARG A 70 17.58 -16.06 6.80
C ARG A 70 16.47 -15.94 7.83
N LYS A 71 16.85 -15.90 9.12
CA LYS A 71 15.99 -15.34 10.17
C LYS A 71 15.49 -13.98 9.63
N PRO A 72 14.19 -13.78 9.41
CA PRO A 72 13.69 -12.42 9.25
C PRO A 72 14.04 -11.73 10.57
N THR A 73 14.84 -10.67 10.50
CA THR A 73 15.08 -9.80 11.65
C THR A 73 13.75 -9.06 11.86
N HIS A 74 12.90 -9.63 12.71
CA HIS A 74 11.56 -9.14 13.01
C HIS A 74 11.61 -8.11 14.16
N PRO A 75 11.28 -6.84 13.92
CA PRO A 75 11.24 -5.83 14.99
C PRO A 75 10.05 -6.02 15.95
N PHE A 76 9.01 -6.78 15.57
CA PHE A 76 7.87 -7.08 16.44
C PHE A 76 8.07 -8.24 17.40
N THR A 77 9.20 -8.95 17.29
CA THR A 77 9.62 -9.87 18.34
C THR A 77 10.91 -9.45 19.03
N ASP A 78 11.73 -8.57 18.44
CA ASP A 78 13.08 -8.33 18.96
C ASP A 78 13.15 -7.44 20.19
N ARG A 79 12.32 -6.40 20.38
CA ARG A 79 12.47 -5.57 21.59
C ARG A 79 12.01 -6.22 22.90
N ASP A 80 11.17 -7.25 22.82
CA ASP A 80 10.87 -8.13 23.97
C ASP A 80 11.77 -9.39 24.00
N ARG A 81 12.56 -9.69 22.95
CA ARG A 81 13.46 -10.87 22.88
C ARG A 81 14.96 -10.58 23.04
N VAL A 82 15.40 -9.32 22.94
CA VAL A 82 16.84 -8.97 23.07
C VAL A 82 17.34 -9.11 24.53
N ALA A 83 16.50 -9.56 25.47
CA ALA A 83 16.91 -10.03 26.79
C ALA A 83 16.86 -11.56 26.99
N GLU A 84 16.44 -12.36 26.00
CA GLU A 84 16.34 -13.82 26.11
C GLU A 84 16.99 -14.54 24.92
N ASP A 85 18.28 -14.28 24.68
CA ASP A 85 19.12 -15.15 23.85
C ASP A 85 19.58 -16.39 24.64
N ASN A 86 18.63 -17.02 25.33
CA ASN A 86 18.77 -18.28 26.05
C ASN A 86 17.61 -19.22 25.67
N LEU A 87 17.85 -20.15 24.75
CA LEU A 87 17.19 -21.48 24.67
C LEU A 87 15.63 -21.57 24.71
N SER A 88 14.87 -20.50 24.50
CA SER A 88 13.40 -20.53 24.64
C SER A 88 12.74 -21.17 23.42
N ILE A 89 12.18 -22.37 23.61
CA ILE A 89 11.40 -23.09 22.60
C ILE A 89 10.03 -22.40 22.49
N SER A 90 9.68 -21.89 21.30
CA SER A 90 8.36 -21.28 21.10
C SER A 90 7.24 -22.33 21.23
N PRO A 91 6.11 -22.02 21.90
CA PRO A 91 4.99 -22.95 21.97
C PRO A 91 4.37 -23.18 20.60
N PRO A 92 3.67 -24.32 20.39
CA PRO A 92 2.94 -24.52 19.16
C PRO A 92 1.76 -23.54 19.09
N ASP A 93 1.39 -23.14 17.87
CA ASP A 93 0.36 -22.14 17.67
C ASP A 93 -0.40 -22.42 16.37
N ILE A 94 -1.63 -21.91 16.30
CA ILE A 94 -2.41 -21.97 15.07
C ILE A 94 -1.95 -20.88 14.09
N CYS A 95 -2.01 -21.19 12.81
CA CYS A 95 -1.75 -20.25 11.73
C CYS A 95 -2.74 -20.46 10.59
N LEU A 96 -2.93 -19.43 9.78
CA LEU A 96 -3.75 -19.48 8.59
C LEU A 96 -2.87 -19.83 7.38
N GLU A 97 -3.18 -20.88 6.67
CA GLU A 97 -2.62 -21.10 5.34
C GLU A 97 -3.52 -20.44 4.30
N VAL A 98 -2.95 -19.59 3.45
CA VAL A 98 -3.68 -18.96 2.35
C VAL A 98 -3.17 -19.51 1.02
N GLU A 99 -4.06 -20.10 0.23
CA GLU A 99 -3.73 -20.59 -1.10
C GLU A 99 -3.80 -19.45 -2.11
N ASP A 100 -2.67 -19.20 -2.78
CA ASP A 100 -2.63 -18.18 -3.82
C ASP A 100 -3.46 -18.61 -5.04
N ARG A 101 -4.10 -17.64 -5.67
CA ARG A 101 -5.02 -17.89 -6.77
C ARG A 101 -4.24 -18.45 -7.96
N LYS A 102 -4.45 -19.72 -8.31
CA LYS A 102 -3.94 -20.25 -9.58
C LYS A 102 -4.52 -19.41 -10.72
N SER A 103 -3.67 -18.93 -11.62
CA SER A 103 -3.97 -17.95 -12.69
C SER A 103 -5.16 -18.30 -13.60
N ASN A 104 -5.63 -19.55 -13.57
CA ASN A 104 -6.62 -20.07 -14.49
C ASN A 104 -8.04 -20.15 -13.89
N GLU A 105 -8.23 -19.86 -12.59
CA GLU A 105 -9.54 -19.91 -11.91
C GLU A 105 -10.16 -18.50 -11.75
N ARG A 106 -10.62 -17.93 -12.86
CA ARG A 106 -11.38 -16.66 -12.86
C ARG A 106 -12.74 -16.84 -12.18
N GLY A 107 -13.18 -15.85 -11.41
CA GLY A 107 -14.45 -15.85 -10.66
C GLY A 107 -14.45 -16.54 -9.27
N ARG A 108 -13.48 -17.39 -8.96
CA ARG A 108 -13.40 -18.07 -7.65
C ARG A 108 -12.76 -17.19 -6.57
N LEU A 109 -13.30 -17.23 -5.34
CA LEU A 109 -12.68 -16.63 -4.16
C LEU A 109 -11.42 -17.45 -3.77
N PRO A 110 -10.40 -16.84 -3.15
CA PRO A 110 -9.22 -17.57 -2.69
C PRO A 110 -9.55 -18.47 -1.51
N ARG A 111 -8.77 -19.52 -1.32
CA ARG A 111 -8.96 -20.51 -0.25
C ARG A 111 -8.05 -20.27 0.92
N TRP A 112 -8.50 -20.73 2.08
CA TRP A 112 -7.71 -20.74 3.30
C TRP A 112 -7.95 -22.03 4.10
N ASN A 113 -6.93 -22.44 4.85
CA ASN A 113 -6.99 -23.56 5.77
C ASN A 113 -6.45 -23.15 7.13
N LEU A 114 -7.03 -23.73 8.19
CA LEU A 114 -6.43 -23.64 9.52
C LEU A 114 -5.31 -24.67 9.62
N CYS A 115 -4.18 -24.26 10.18
CA CYS A 115 -3.05 -25.14 10.44
C CYS A 115 -2.53 -24.97 11.86
N ILE A 116 -1.79 -25.97 12.33
CA ILE A 116 -1.00 -25.90 13.55
C ILE A 116 0.49 -25.95 13.21
N LYS A 117 1.24 -24.99 13.71
CA LYS A 117 2.69 -24.92 13.60
C LYS A 117 3.32 -25.55 14.84
N ILE A 118 4.05 -26.63 14.63
CA ILE A 118 4.78 -27.35 15.67
C ILE A 118 6.23 -26.85 15.68
N PRO A 119 6.74 -26.40 16.83
CA PRO A 119 8.04 -25.75 16.93
C PRO A 119 9.19 -26.72 16.67
N LYS A 120 10.33 -26.16 16.29
CA LYS A 120 11.58 -26.91 16.12
C LYS A 120 11.97 -27.58 17.44
N SER A 121 12.33 -28.85 17.39
CA SER A 121 12.85 -29.58 18.55
C SER A 121 14.33 -29.26 18.78
N PRO A 122 14.81 -29.16 20.04
CA PRO A 122 16.23 -28.95 20.32
C PRO A 122 17.11 -30.13 19.90
N ASP A 123 16.54 -31.34 19.83
CA ASP A 123 17.22 -32.55 19.35
C ASP A 123 16.28 -33.47 18.54
N GLY A 124 16.84 -34.53 17.95
CA GLY A 124 16.09 -35.49 17.13
C GLY A 124 15.58 -36.73 17.86
N ARG A 125 15.59 -36.77 19.20
CA ARG A 125 15.25 -37.97 19.98
C ARG A 125 13.76 -38.01 20.28
N GLY A 126 13.14 -39.17 20.12
CA GLY A 126 11.73 -39.33 20.41
C GLY A 126 10.76 -38.99 19.29
N GLN A 127 9.48 -39.06 19.65
CA GLN A 127 8.34 -38.83 18.80
C GLN A 127 7.18 -38.25 19.60
N ILE A 128 6.31 -37.51 18.91
CA ILE A 128 5.07 -36.98 19.48
C ILE A 128 3.90 -37.43 18.61
N THR A 129 2.76 -37.68 19.25
CA THR A 129 1.46 -37.81 18.59
C THR A 129 0.65 -36.57 18.90
N PHE A 130 0.28 -35.83 17.86
CA PHE A 130 -0.42 -34.57 17.98
C PHE A 130 -1.86 -34.68 17.49
N ASP A 131 -2.79 -34.13 18.25
CA ASP A 131 -4.22 -34.06 17.89
C ASP A 131 -4.46 -32.89 16.93
N CYS A 132 -4.94 -33.20 15.72
CA CYS A 132 -5.24 -32.24 14.66
C CYS A 132 -6.76 -32.07 14.44
N GLY A 133 -7.58 -32.58 15.36
CA GLY A 133 -9.05 -32.53 15.30
C GLY A 133 -9.68 -33.93 15.25
N PRO A 134 -11.03 -34.00 15.12
CA PRO A 134 -11.80 -35.23 15.28
C PRO A 134 -11.26 -36.40 14.44
N GLY A 135 -10.67 -37.40 15.11
CA GLY A 135 -10.13 -38.61 14.48
C GLY A 135 -8.83 -38.42 13.69
N SER A 136 -8.21 -37.24 13.73
CA SER A 136 -6.98 -36.92 13.00
C SER A 136 -5.79 -36.77 13.96
N PHE A 137 -4.99 -37.83 14.07
CA PHE A 137 -3.75 -37.82 14.85
C PHE A 137 -2.53 -37.88 13.94
N LYS A 138 -1.51 -37.07 14.25
CA LYS A 138 -0.24 -37.06 13.52
C LYS A 138 0.89 -37.56 14.40
N ASN A 139 1.49 -38.69 13.99
CA ASN A 139 2.73 -39.18 14.57
C ASN A 139 3.92 -38.46 13.91
N ILE A 140 4.70 -37.75 14.72
CA ILE A 140 5.75 -36.85 14.25
C ILE A 140 7.06 -37.25 14.92
N SER A 141 8.03 -37.63 14.10
CA SER A 141 9.39 -37.89 14.59
C SER A 141 10.11 -36.58 14.91
N LEU A 142 10.72 -36.48 16.10
CA LEU A 142 11.50 -35.31 16.48
C LEU A 142 12.73 -35.13 15.58
N ARG A 143 13.21 -36.17 14.88
CA ARG A 143 14.23 -36.02 13.83
C ARG A 143 13.84 -35.04 12.72
N LYS A 144 12.54 -34.98 12.38
CA LYS A 144 12.03 -34.02 11.40
C LYS A 144 11.96 -32.61 12.01
N LEU A 145 11.44 -32.52 13.23
CA LEU A 145 11.30 -31.25 13.95
C LEU A 145 12.63 -30.64 14.39
N PHE A 146 13.69 -31.45 14.56
CA PHE A 146 15.05 -30.97 14.84
C PHE A 146 15.63 -30.14 13.68
N ARG A 147 15.23 -30.45 12.44
CA ARG A 147 15.67 -29.69 11.27
C ARG A 147 14.96 -28.34 11.27
N ASN A 148 13.63 -28.36 11.21
CA ASN A 148 12.77 -27.19 11.06
C ASN A 148 11.42 -27.39 11.77
N PRO A 149 10.73 -26.30 12.15
CA PRO A 149 9.32 -26.40 12.55
C PRO A 149 8.48 -26.95 11.40
N ILE A 150 7.38 -27.65 11.73
CA ILE A 150 6.51 -28.28 10.73
C ILE A 150 5.07 -27.83 10.98
N THR A 151 4.36 -27.58 9.90
CA THR A 151 2.95 -27.16 9.92
C THR A 151 2.06 -28.28 9.39
N TYR A 152 0.93 -28.52 10.07
CA TYR A 152 -0.08 -29.49 9.64
C TYR A 152 -1.46 -28.83 9.51
N PRO A 153 -2.26 -29.18 8.50
CA PRO A 153 -3.65 -28.75 8.44
C PRO A 153 -4.44 -29.37 9.59
N VAL A 154 -5.35 -28.59 10.15
CA VAL A 154 -6.20 -29.00 11.28
C VAL A 154 -7.66 -28.63 11.01
N ASP A 155 -8.55 -29.30 11.73
CA ASP A 155 -9.97 -29.04 11.63
C ASP A 155 -10.35 -27.72 12.36
N PRO A 156 -10.95 -26.72 11.68
CA PRO A 156 -11.32 -25.44 12.28
C PRO A 156 -12.40 -25.54 13.38
N ASP A 157 -13.16 -26.63 13.44
CA ASP A 157 -14.21 -26.82 14.45
C ASP A 157 -13.66 -27.34 15.79
N THR A 158 -12.37 -27.71 15.82
CA THR A 158 -11.69 -28.21 17.01
C THR A 158 -11.52 -27.09 18.04
N ASN A 159 -11.98 -27.32 19.27
CA ASN A 159 -11.88 -26.34 20.36
C ASN A 159 -10.43 -26.07 20.78
N ASP A 160 -9.64 -27.13 20.83
CA ASP A 160 -8.28 -27.08 21.32
C ASP A 160 -7.42 -28.19 20.72
N PHE A 161 -6.13 -27.90 20.55
CA PHE A 161 -5.14 -28.82 20.02
C PHE A 161 -4.08 -29.09 21.08
N LYS A 162 -3.55 -30.32 21.11
CA LYS A 162 -2.50 -30.71 22.06
C LYS A 162 -1.74 -31.94 21.58
N ALA A 163 -0.55 -32.16 22.15
CA ALA A 163 0.09 -33.46 22.11
C ALA A 163 -0.71 -34.45 22.98
N VAL A 164 -1.13 -35.57 22.39
CA VAL A 164 -1.84 -36.65 23.10
C VAL A 164 -0.87 -37.71 23.62
N TRP A 165 0.31 -37.81 23.03
CA TRP A 165 1.36 -38.69 23.48
C TRP A 165 2.73 -38.10 23.14
N ILE A 166 3.69 -38.27 24.05
CA ILE A 166 5.07 -37.82 23.90
C ILE A 166 5.98 -38.93 24.42
N SER A 167 6.97 -39.33 23.63
CA SER A 167 7.90 -40.39 24.01
C SER A 167 8.74 -40.02 25.23
N ALA A 168 9.19 -41.02 26.00
CA ALA A 168 9.96 -40.79 27.24
C ALA A 168 11.34 -40.15 26.99
N ASP A 169 11.94 -40.40 25.83
CA ASP A 169 13.25 -39.89 25.40
C ASP A 169 13.22 -38.46 24.83
N THR A 170 12.04 -37.81 24.81
CA THR A 170 11.91 -36.39 24.40
C THR A 170 12.54 -35.48 25.45
N ASN A 171 13.29 -34.47 25.00
CA ASN A 171 13.87 -33.44 25.86
C ASN A 171 12.82 -32.85 26.84
N PRO A 172 13.09 -32.78 28.16
CA PRO A 172 12.11 -32.34 29.16
C PRO A 172 11.56 -30.93 28.93
N VAL A 173 12.40 -29.99 28.49
CA VAL A 173 11.98 -28.60 28.23
C VAL A 173 11.05 -28.55 27.02
N TYR A 174 11.39 -29.27 25.94
CA TYR A 174 10.52 -29.38 24.77
C TYR A 174 9.21 -30.09 25.10
N ARG A 175 9.25 -31.12 25.96
CA ARG A 175 8.08 -31.87 26.43
C ARG A 175 7.09 -30.95 27.14
N GLU A 176 7.57 -30.09 28.03
CA GLU A 176 6.73 -29.13 28.75
C GLU A 176 6.00 -28.20 27.77
N VAL A 177 6.76 -27.57 26.88
CA VAL A 177 6.23 -26.62 25.88
C VAL A 177 5.24 -27.27 24.91
N ILE A 178 5.54 -28.47 24.40
CA ILE A 178 4.65 -29.16 23.43
C ILE A 178 3.40 -29.77 24.08
N SER A 179 3.40 -29.94 25.41
CA SER A 179 2.25 -30.45 26.16
C SER A 179 1.18 -29.37 26.38
N GLU A 180 1.51 -28.10 26.15
CA GLU A 180 0.56 -27.00 26.29
C GLU A 180 -0.64 -27.16 25.35
N ARG A 181 -1.82 -26.87 25.89
CA ARG A 181 -3.07 -26.86 25.14
C ARG A 181 -3.20 -25.55 24.36
N ILE A 182 -3.53 -25.66 23.09
CA ILE A 182 -3.63 -24.51 22.18
C ILE A 182 -5.08 -24.33 21.81
N SER A 183 -5.68 -23.22 22.20
CA SER A 183 -7.04 -22.87 21.79
C SER A 183 -7.12 -22.74 20.27
N GLY A 184 -8.16 -23.34 19.69
CA GLY A 184 -8.53 -23.20 18.29
C GLY A 184 -9.14 -21.83 17.99
N LEU A 185 -10.01 -21.79 16.97
CA LEU A 185 -10.72 -20.57 16.59
C LEU A 185 -11.77 -20.18 17.65
N ASN A 186 -11.94 -18.88 17.85
CA ASN A 186 -12.97 -18.34 18.74
C ASN A 186 -14.37 -18.57 18.15
N LYS A 187 -15.17 -19.41 18.81
CA LYS A 187 -16.54 -19.75 18.37
C LYS A 187 -17.57 -18.66 18.64
N ASN A 188 -17.24 -17.68 19.48
CA ASN A 188 -18.16 -16.62 19.91
C ASN A 188 -17.70 -15.23 19.41
N GLY A 189 -16.77 -15.18 18.47
CA GLY A 189 -16.22 -13.93 17.99
C GLY A 189 -15.20 -14.15 16.88
N VAL A 190 -14.24 -13.24 16.79
CA VAL A 190 -13.26 -13.22 15.72
C VAL A 190 -11.90 -13.69 16.22
N THR A 191 -11.23 -14.51 15.40
CA THR A 191 -9.81 -14.80 15.52
C THR A 191 -9.06 -14.06 14.42
N ALA A 192 -8.08 -13.25 14.81
CA ALA A 192 -7.26 -12.50 13.85
C ALA A 192 -5.92 -13.19 13.59
N PHE A 193 -5.46 -13.13 12.34
CA PHE A 193 -4.14 -13.59 11.90
C PHE A 193 -3.43 -12.44 11.17
N ILE A 194 -2.11 -12.35 11.30
CA ILE A 194 -1.36 -11.21 10.78
C ILE A 194 -1.24 -11.30 9.25
N GLY A 195 -1.57 -10.21 8.56
CA GLY A 195 -1.44 -10.00 7.11
C GLY A 195 -0.01 -9.85 6.62
N GLU A 196 0.89 -10.75 7.01
CA GLU A 196 2.32 -10.71 6.62
C GLU A 196 2.64 -11.66 5.47
N ARG A 197 3.75 -11.41 4.77
CA ARG A 197 4.24 -12.28 3.68
C ARG A 197 4.52 -13.70 4.19
N GLY A 198 4.30 -14.66 3.31
CA GLY A 198 4.56 -16.07 3.56
C GLY A 198 3.29 -16.90 3.49
N ARG A 199 3.44 -18.21 3.26
CA ARG A 199 2.30 -19.12 3.10
C ARG A 199 1.43 -19.22 4.35
N TYR A 200 2.05 -19.09 5.53
CA TYR A 200 1.40 -19.28 6.82
C TYR A 200 1.36 -17.97 7.60
N LYS A 201 0.16 -17.53 7.96
CA LYS A 201 -0.13 -16.29 8.67
C LYS A 201 -0.26 -16.58 10.17
N PRO A 202 0.62 -16.05 11.02
CA PRO A 202 0.57 -16.34 12.45
C PRO A 202 -0.67 -15.74 13.10
N ARG A 203 -1.20 -16.38 14.16
CA ARG A 203 -2.26 -15.80 14.98
C ARG A 203 -1.81 -14.49 15.61
N ALA A 204 -2.64 -13.45 15.48
CA ALA A 204 -2.39 -12.16 16.10
C ALA A 204 -2.62 -12.26 17.62
N ARG A 205 -1.63 -11.82 18.41
CA ARG A 205 -1.75 -11.67 19.87
C ARG A 205 -2.24 -10.29 20.28
N ARG A 206 -2.12 -9.33 19.38
CA ARG A 206 -2.55 -7.93 19.50
C ARG A 206 -2.90 -7.41 18.11
N ILE A 207 -3.80 -6.45 18.05
CA ILE A 207 -4.11 -5.69 16.84
C ILE A 207 -3.36 -4.36 16.90
N VAL A 208 -2.76 -3.96 15.79
CA VAL A 208 -2.01 -2.70 15.65
C VAL A 208 -2.59 -1.92 14.47
N TRP A 209 -2.90 -0.65 14.67
CA TRP A 209 -3.37 0.24 13.60
C TRP A 209 -2.35 0.34 12.45
N GLY A 210 -2.85 0.47 11.22
CA GLY A 210 -2.04 0.49 9.99
C GLY A 210 -1.59 -0.88 9.48
N HIS A 211 -1.94 -1.98 10.15
CA HIS A 211 -1.62 -3.33 9.70
C HIS A 211 -2.82 -4.02 9.05
N ALA A 212 -2.53 -4.99 8.19
CA ALA A 212 -3.51 -5.89 7.61
C ALA A 212 -3.67 -7.15 8.46
N TYR A 213 -4.91 -7.66 8.55
CA TYR A 213 -5.24 -8.87 9.30
C TYR A 213 -6.24 -9.72 8.53
N TYR A 214 -6.08 -11.04 8.64
CA TYR A 214 -7.14 -11.98 8.30
C TYR A 214 -8.03 -12.13 9.53
N PHE A 215 -9.31 -11.84 9.37
CA PHE A 215 -10.32 -12.06 10.39
C PHE A 215 -11.07 -13.34 10.04
N VAL A 216 -11.14 -14.28 10.98
CA VAL A 216 -11.83 -15.57 10.84
C VAL A 216 -12.90 -15.68 11.93
N TRP A 217 -14.12 -15.99 11.53
CA TRP A 217 -15.28 -16.05 12.44
C TRP A 217 -16.29 -17.11 11.97
N PRO A 218 -17.15 -17.63 12.86
CA PRO A 218 -18.18 -18.58 12.46
C PRO A 218 -19.30 -17.85 11.72
N LYS A 219 -19.88 -18.46 10.68
CA LYS A 219 -20.96 -17.87 9.86
C LYS A 219 -22.18 -17.44 10.67
N SER A 220 -22.44 -18.10 11.79
CA SER A 220 -23.51 -17.74 12.71
C SER A 220 -23.25 -16.45 13.48
N PHE A 221 -22.01 -15.95 13.48
CA PHE A 221 -21.62 -14.71 14.15
C PHE A 221 -21.77 -13.52 13.20
N ASP A 222 -22.54 -12.52 13.65
CA ASP A 222 -22.78 -11.30 12.89
C ASP A 222 -21.62 -10.31 13.06
N LEU A 223 -20.69 -10.33 12.09
CA LEU A 223 -19.47 -9.53 12.16
C LEU A 223 -19.71 -8.02 11.94
N ASN A 224 -20.66 -7.64 11.08
CA ASN A 224 -20.93 -6.27 10.63
C ASN A 224 -19.64 -5.42 10.45
N ILE A 225 -18.89 -5.69 9.37
CA ILE A 225 -17.64 -4.97 9.09
C ILE A 225 -17.96 -3.50 8.74
N PRO A 226 -17.27 -2.51 9.34
CA PRO A 226 -17.44 -1.09 9.00
C PRO A 226 -17.23 -0.82 7.51
N SER A 227 -18.10 -0.01 6.90
CA SER A 227 -18.07 0.29 5.46
C SER A 227 -16.85 1.10 5.01
N ASN A 228 -16.12 1.71 5.96
CA ASN A 228 -14.86 2.41 5.70
C ASN A 228 -13.65 1.47 5.55
N LEU A 229 -13.81 0.18 5.85
CA LEU A 229 -12.75 -0.81 5.68
C LEU A 229 -12.88 -1.49 4.32
N GLU A 230 -11.75 -1.53 3.61
CA GLU A 230 -11.63 -2.39 2.43
C GLU A 230 -11.49 -3.84 2.89
N VAL A 231 -12.25 -4.72 2.23
CA VAL A 231 -12.29 -6.15 2.56
C VAL A 231 -12.09 -7.01 1.32
N LEU A 232 -11.26 -8.02 1.48
CA LEU A 232 -11.05 -9.06 0.49
C LEU A 232 -11.57 -10.39 1.05
N ALA A 233 -12.67 -10.88 0.48
CA ALA A 233 -13.34 -12.09 0.94
C ALA A 233 -12.64 -13.37 0.44
N PHE A 234 -12.67 -14.40 1.27
CA PHE A 234 -12.16 -15.74 0.95
C PHE A 234 -13.31 -16.76 0.90
N GLU A 235 -13.05 -17.94 0.34
CA GLU A 235 -13.99 -19.06 0.41
C GLU A 235 -14.30 -19.42 1.86
N ASN A 236 -15.53 -19.85 2.11
CA ASN A 236 -15.86 -20.40 3.41
C ASN A 236 -15.17 -21.76 3.59
N ASN A 237 -14.63 -22.00 4.79
CA ASN A 237 -14.13 -23.31 5.19
C ASN A 237 -15.12 -23.90 6.20
N LYS A 238 -15.97 -24.82 5.75
CA LYS A 238 -17.15 -25.31 6.50
C LYS A 238 -18.07 -24.15 6.94
N ASP A 239 -18.31 -24.01 8.23
CA ASP A 239 -19.12 -22.97 8.87
C ASP A 239 -18.31 -21.75 9.30
N TRP A 240 -17.09 -21.58 8.77
CA TRP A 240 -16.23 -20.44 9.05
C TRP A 240 -16.06 -19.55 7.82
N SER A 241 -16.08 -18.24 8.06
CA SER A 241 -15.83 -17.19 7.07
C SER A 241 -14.47 -16.52 7.34
N CYS A 242 -13.85 -16.01 6.28
CA CYS A 242 -12.59 -15.30 6.37
C CYS A 242 -12.55 -14.09 5.42
N VAL A 243 -12.02 -12.98 5.91
CA VAL A 243 -11.69 -11.79 5.12
C VAL A 243 -10.30 -11.30 5.48
N LEU A 244 -9.60 -10.75 4.51
CA LEU A 244 -8.45 -9.89 4.74
C LEU A 244 -8.92 -8.44 4.75
N SER A 245 -8.53 -7.67 5.75
CA SER A 245 -8.79 -6.24 5.80
C SER A 245 -7.59 -5.50 6.37
N ALA A 246 -7.33 -4.32 5.82
CA ALA A 246 -6.31 -3.42 6.30
C ALA A 246 -6.92 -2.36 7.21
N LEU A 247 -6.35 -2.23 8.41
CA LEU A 247 -6.77 -1.20 9.34
C LEU A 247 -6.20 0.15 8.89
N PRO A 248 -6.95 1.25 9.11
CA PRO A 248 -6.45 2.59 8.82
C PRO A 248 -5.21 2.90 9.65
N GLU A 249 -4.38 3.80 9.12
CA GLU A 249 -3.10 4.16 9.73
C GLU A 249 -3.25 4.81 11.11
N SER A 250 -4.33 5.56 11.31
CA SER A 250 -4.68 6.17 12.60
C SER A 250 -5.97 5.56 13.14
N ARG A 251 -6.08 5.52 14.47
CA ARG A 251 -7.29 5.10 15.17
C ARG A 251 -8.49 5.91 14.68
N ASP A 252 -9.50 5.21 14.18
CA ASP A 252 -10.84 5.73 13.98
C ASP A 252 -11.80 5.07 14.97
N GLU A 253 -12.69 5.84 15.58
CA GLU A 253 -13.52 5.30 16.67
C GLU A 253 -14.52 4.26 16.19
N THR A 254 -14.99 4.34 14.94
CA THR A 254 -15.90 3.35 14.36
C THR A 254 -15.26 1.98 14.31
N THR A 255 -14.05 1.88 13.74
CA THR A 255 -13.31 0.61 13.65
C THR A 255 -12.78 0.19 15.02
N ALA A 256 -12.42 1.14 15.90
CA ALA A 256 -11.93 0.82 17.24
C ALA A 256 -13.01 0.11 18.06
N ASN A 257 -14.21 0.71 18.11
CA ASN A 257 -15.37 0.12 18.79
C ASN A 257 -15.77 -1.22 18.17
N TRP A 258 -15.68 -1.34 16.83
CA TRP A 258 -15.92 -2.61 16.15
C TRP A 258 -14.91 -3.68 16.61
N LEU A 259 -13.61 -3.39 16.55
CA LEU A 259 -12.54 -4.31 16.98
C LEU A 259 -12.71 -4.71 18.45
N GLU A 260 -12.95 -3.76 19.35
CA GLU A 260 -13.15 -4.03 20.78
C GLU A 260 -14.38 -4.92 21.04
N ARG A 261 -15.42 -4.80 20.21
CA ARG A 261 -16.63 -5.64 20.29
C ARG A 261 -16.40 -7.07 19.75
N VAL A 262 -15.71 -7.21 18.61
CA VAL A 262 -15.64 -8.48 17.88
C VAL A 262 -14.38 -9.31 18.19
N CYS A 263 -13.30 -8.65 18.61
CA CYS A 263 -12.01 -9.26 18.90
C CYS A 263 -11.74 -9.24 20.41
N SER A 264 -11.33 -10.38 20.97
CA SER A 264 -10.94 -10.48 22.39
C SER A 264 -9.47 -10.14 22.66
N ILE A 265 -8.79 -9.42 21.74
CA ILE A 265 -7.36 -9.10 21.82
C ILE A 265 -7.14 -7.60 21.85
N ASN A 266 -6.07 -7.17 22.54
CA ASN A 266 -5.78 -5.76 22.76
C ASN A 266 -5.45 -5.03 21.45
N VAL A 267 -6.06 -3.86 21.25
CA VAL A 267 -5.80 -2.96 20.12
C VAL A 267 -4.83 -1.86 20.57
N LYS A 268 -3.70 -1.71 19.87
CA LYS A 268 -2.67 -0.71 20.17
C LYS A 268 -2.49 0.27 19.01
N ASN A 269 -2.16 1.51 19.37
CA ASN A 269 -1.61 2.47 18.43
C ASN A 269 -0.22 2.02 17.98
N SER A 270 0.03 2.21 16.69
CA SER A 270 1.34 2.05 16.09
C SER A 270 2.26 3.18 16.56
N SER A 271 3.44 2.89 17.11
CA SER A 271 4.43 3.91 17.48
C SER A 271 5.10 4.57 16.25
N THR A 272 4.94 3.96 15.07
CA THR A 272 5.51 4.41 13.80
C THR A 272 4.61 3.95 12.65
N SER A 273 3.85 4.85 12.02
CA SER A 273 3.13 4.51 10.80
C SER A 273 4.00 4.78 9.57
N TRP A 274 3.91 3.88 8.61
CA TRP A 274 4.48 4.05 7.28
C TRP A 274 3.30 4.16 6.32
N SER A 275 3.40 5.10 5.38
CA SER A 275 2.33 5.43 4.44
C SER A 275 2.91 5.50 3.04
N LEU A 276 2.31 4.78 2.09
CA LEU A 276 2.69 4.94 0.68
C LEU A 276 2.15 6.28 0.16
N LEU A 277 3.04 7.20 -0.18
CA LEU A 277 2.68 8.51 -0.74
C LEU A 277 2.56 8.45 -2.26
N TYR A 278 3.38 7.62 -2.91
CA TYR A 278 3.38 7.45 -4.36
C TYR A 278 4.02 6.11 -4.74
N PRO A 279 3.51 5.37 -5.75
CA PRO A 279 2.24 5.59 -6.46
C PRO A 279 1.04 5.43 -5.51
N PHE A 280 -0.14 5.93 -5.89
CA PHE A 280 -1.34 5.72 -5.10
C PHE A 280 -1.65 4.22 -4.98
N LEU A 281 -2.07 3.82 -3.77
CA LEU A 281 -2.47 2.46 -3.42
C LEU A 281 -3.45 1.92 -4.46
N SER A 282 -3.17 0.71 -4.97
CA SER A 282 -4.07 0.05 -5.93
C SER A 282 -4.98 -0.98 -5.26
N THR A 283 -4.47 -1.79 -4.32
CA THR A 283 -5.20 -2.80 -3.53
C THR A 283 -4.21 -3.53 -2.59
N TYR A 284 -4.70 -4.39 -1.68
CA TYR A 284 -3.89 -5.43 -1.03
C TYR A 284 -3.88 -6.73 -1.84
N ALA A 285 -2.76 -7.45 -1.80
CA ALA A 285 -2.62 -8.80 -2.32
C ALA A 285 -3.12 -9.84 -1.29
N PHE A 286 -3.39 -11.08 -1.75
CA PHE A 286 -3.79 -12.20 -0.89
C PHE A 286 -2.71 -12.64 0.10
N ASP A 287 -1.49 -12.14 -0.01
CA ASP A 287 -0.44 -12.39 0.95
C ASP A 287 -0.35 -11.29 2.04
N GLY A 288 -1.23 -10.27 1.97
CA GLY A 288 -1.24 -9.11 2.86
C GLY A 288 -0.32 -7.99 2.42
N CYS A 289 0.44 -8.16 1.34
CA CYS A 289 1.29 -7.10 0.80
C CYS A 289 0.46 -6.04 0.10
N ILE A 290 0.94 -4.80 0.14
CA ILE A 290 0.36 -3.73 -0.67
C ILE A 290 0.70 -3.98 -2.14
N GLN A 291 -0.29 -4.04 -3.03
CA GLN A 291 -0.06 -4.06 -4.47
C GLN A 291 0.21 -2.66 -4.99
N VAL A 292 1.38 -2.50 -5.59
CA VAL A 292 1.78 -1.27 -6.26
C VAL A 292 2.06 -1.53 -7.74
N PRO A 293 1.71 -0.57 -8.62
CA PRO A 293 2.08 -0.65 -10.02
C PRO A 293 3.62 -0.58 -10.16
N ALA A 294 4.13 -1.31 -11.13
CA ALA A 294 5.52 -1.26 -11.55
C ALA A 294 5.87 0.13 -12.11
N PHE A 295 6.58 0.96 -11.32
CA PHE A 295 6.92 2.34 -11.66
C PHE A 295 8.33 2.65 -11.18
N GLY A 296 9.17 3.38 -11.93
CA GLY A 296 10.61 3.63 -11.66
C GLY A 296 11.01 4.22 -10.29
N GLY A 297 10.08 4.36 -9.36
CA GLY A 297 10.31 4.54 -7.94
C GLY A 297 9.01 4.66 -7.16
N PHE A 298 9.11 4.73 -5.84
CA PHE A 298 7.99 5.01 -4.94
C PHE A 298 8.46 5.91 -3.80
N ILE A 299 7.51 6.63 -3.21
CA ILE A 299 7.73 7.56 -2.11
C ILE A 299 6.92 7.06 -0.93
N VAL A 300 7.60 6.86 0.20
CA VAL A 300 6.97 6.39 1.43
C VAL A 300 7.17 7.45 2.52
N GLY A 301 6.09 7.82 3.18
CA GLY A 301 6.12 8.64 4.39
C GLY A 301 6.29 7.76 5.62
N CYS A 302 7.06 8.23 6.58
CA CYS A 302 7.16 7.65 7.92
C CYS A 302 6.67 8.73 8.90
N ASN A 303 5.65 8.41 9.68
CA ASN A 303 5.13 9.26 10.74
C ASN A 303 5.34 8.56 12.09
N ARG A 304 5.96 9.25 13.03
CA ARG A 304 6.28 8.73 14.37
C ARG A 304 5.49 9.48 15.41
N ILE A 305 4.96 8.72 16.37
CA ILE A 305 4.25 9.29 17.52
C ILE A 305 5.25 9.82 18.56
N GLU A 306 6.44 9.21 18.65
CA GLU A 306 7.47 9.60 19.61
C GLU A 306 8.84 9.80 18.93
N GLU A 307 9.62 10.76 19.44
CA GLU A 307 11.03 10.93 19.04
C GLU A 307 11.87 9.81 19.65
N VAL A 308 12.04 8.73 18.89
CA VAL A 308 12.97 7.65 19.23
C VAL A 308 14.34 7.94 18.58
N ASN A 309 15.42 7.47 19.21
CA ASN A 309 16.77 7.40 18.62
C ASN A 309 16.74 6.82 17.19
N GLU A 310 17.81 7.10 16.43
CA GLU A 310 18.01 6.71 15.03
C GLU A 310 17.29 5.41 14.66
N THR A 311 16.30 5.52 13.77
CA THR A 311 15.60 4.34 13.24
C THR A 311 16.13 4.07 11.86
N LYS A 312 16.51 2.82 11.60
CA LYS A 312 16.89 2.38 10.27
C LYS A 312 15.64 2.03 9.48
N ALA A 313 15.54 2.57 8.27
CA ALA A 313 14.68 2.01 7.24
C ALA A 313 15.52 0.99 6.47
N CYS A 314 15.11 -0.27 6.51
CA CYS A 314 15.74 -1.32 5.72
C CYS A 314 14.82 -1.69 4.58
N ALA A 315 15.41 -1.84 3.41
CA ALA A 315 14.77 -2.09 2.14
C ALA A 315 15.34 -3.41 1.60
N ASN A 316 14.52 -4.45 1.47
CA ASN A 316 14.96 -5.70 0.84
C ASN A 316 14.53 -5.73 -0.63
N PHE A 317 15.48 -5.97 -1.54
CA PHE A 317 15.30 -6.02 -2.99
C PHE A 317 16.02 -7.25 -3.54
N ASN A 318 15.29 -8.19 -4.13
CA ASN A 318 15.86 -9.43 -4.73
C ASN A 318 16.89 -10.18 -3.85
N GLY A 319 16.74 -10.10 -2.52
CA GLY A 319 17.66 -10.72 -1.55
C GLY A 319 18.83 -9.84 -1.09
N GLU A 320 19.01 -8.67 -1.72
CA GLU A 320 19.90 -7.60 -1.27
C GLU A 320 19.17 -6.70 -0.26
N ARG A 321 19.91 -6.23 0.75
CA ARG A 321 19.38 -5.39 1.82
C ARG A 321 20.06 -4.03 1.75
N PHE A 322 19.25 -3.00 1.60
CA PHE A 322 19.64 -1.60 1.63
C PHE A 322 19.19 -1.00 2.95
N GLU A 323 20.02 -0.18 3.58
CA GLU A 323 19.66 0.48 4.83
C GLU A 323 19.88 1.97 4.70
N THR A 324 18.97 2.76 5.26
CA THR A 324 19.16 4.20 5.42
C THR A 324 18.72 4.63 6.82
N LEU A 325 19.43 5.62 7.37
CA LEU A 325 19.08 6.21 8.65
C LEU A 325 17.99 7.24 8.43
N LEU A 326 16.86 7.04 9.09
CA LEU A 326 15.82 8.05 9.13
C LEU A 326 16.17 9.08 10.21
N PRO A 327 16.19 10.38 9.89
CA PRO A 327 16.48 11.41 10.88
C PRO A 327 15.51 11.32 12.06
N CYS A 328 15.97 11.70 13.25
CA CYS A 328 15.16 11.82 14.47
C CYS A 328 14.14 12.96 14.33
N LYS A 329 13.10 12.74 13.51
CA LYS A 329 11.99 13.66 13.28
C LYS A 329 10.69 12.87 13.34
N THR A 330 9.64 13.52 13.80
CA THR A 330 8.27 12.98 13.83
C THR A 330 7.76 12.62 12.44
N LYS A 331 8.29 13.23 11.37
CA LYS A 331 7.93 12.91 9.98
C LYS A 331 9.17 12.83 9.10
N SER A 332 9.26 11.77 8.30
CA SER A 332 10.29 11.56 7.30
C SER A 332 9.66 11.11 5.98
N VAL A 333 10.27 11.47 4.86
CA VAL A 333 9.87 11.00 3.53
C VAL A 333 11.07 10.29 2.92
N VAL A 334 10.85 9.07 2.44
CA VAL A 334 11.85 8.23 1.80
C VAL A 334 11.43 8.04 0.35
N ALA A 335 12.26 8.50 -0.57
CA ALA A 335 12.11 8.21 -2.00
C ALA A 335 13.00 7.01 -2.34
N LEU A 336 12.41 6.00 -2.95
CA LEU A 336 13.05 4.77 -3.39
C LEU A 336 12.94 4.72 -4.91
N ALA A 337 14.03 5.01 -5.60
CA ALA A 337 14.10 4.93 -7.06
C ALA A 337 14.80 3.64 -7.49
N TYR A 338 14.30 3.00 -8.53
CA TYR A 338 14.95 1.87 -9.18
C TYR A 338 15.06 2.14 -10.68
N PHE A 339 16.28 2.04 -11.21
CA PHE A 339 16.60 2.57 -12.53
C PHE A 339 16.53 1.52 -13.64
N ASP A 340 16.79 0.24 -13.34
CA ASP A 340 17.02 -0.77 -14.38
C ASP A 340 16.11 -2.00 -14.33
N THR A 341 15.63 -2.40 -13.14
CA THR A 341 14.76 -3.56 -12.98
C THR A 341 13.63 -3.27 -12.00
N ILE A 342 12.40 -3.58 -12.43
CA ILE A 342 11.23 -3.48 -11.58
C ILE A 342 11.28 -4.66 -10.61
N PRO A 343 11.35 -4.43 -9.29
CA PRO A 343 11.28 -5.53 -8.33
C PRO A 343 9.95 -6.25 -8.46
N ASN A 344 9.94 -7.57 -8.20
CA ASN A 344 8.69 -8.28 -7.92
C ASN A 344 8.16 -7.96 -6.52
N PHE A 345 9.07 -7.59 -5.60
CA PHE A 345 8.78 -7.40 -4.18
C PHE A 345 9.76 -6.43 -3.54
N PHE A 346 9.26 -5.66 -2.57
CA PHE A 346 10.05 -4.75 -1.76
C PHE A 346 9.53 -4.75 -0.33
N GLU A 347 10.43 -4.86 0.63
CA GLU A 347 10.09 -4.86 2.05
C GLU A 347 10.71 -3.65 2.72
N LEU A 348 9.90 -2.86 3.41
CA LEU A 348 10.37 -1.75 4.25
C LEU A 348 10.22 -2.15 5.71
N THR A 349 11.34 -2.28 6.40
CA THR A 349 11.36 -2.59 7.82
C THR A 349 11.94 -1.41 8.61
N GLY A 350 11.23 -1.00 9.66
CA GLY A 350 11.66 -0.09 10.72
C GLY A 350 11.23 -0.64 12.08
N ASN A 351 10.90 0.20 13.08
CA ASN A 351 10.26 -0.31 14.32
C ASN A 351 8.93 -1.05 14.04
N ASN A 352 8.31 -0.74 12.90
CA ASN A 352 7.18 -1.47 12.33
C ASN A 352 7.53 -1.98 10.93
N HIS A 353 6.76 -2.97 10.47
CA HIS A 353 6.97 -3.73 9.26
C HIS A 353 5.91 -3.39 8.22
N ILE A 354 6.32 -2.94 7.04
CA ILE A 354 5.44 -2.83 5.87
C ILE A 354 6.06 -3.56 4.68
N SER A 355 5.27 -4.44 4.07
CA SER A 355 5.67 -5.17 2.86
C SER A 355 4.89 -4.68 1.65
N PHE A 356 5.62 -4.43 0.56
CA PHE A 356 5.09 -4.03 -0.73
C PHE A 356 5.33 -5.14 -1.75
N SER A 357 4.26 -5.59 -2.39
CA SER A 357 4.34 -6.49 -3.55
C SER A 357 4.13 -5.67 -4.82
N PHE A 358 4.98 -5.86 -5.81
CA PHE A 358 4.82 -5.18 -7.10
C PHE A 358 4.15 -6.15 -8.02
N ARG A 359 3.07 -5.70 -8.64
CA ARG A 359 2.55 -6.41 -9.80
C ARG A 359 3.18 -5.76 -11.02
N ALA A 360 4.16 -6.44 -11.61
CA ALA A 360 4.54 -6.16 -12.98
C ALA A 360 3.28 -6.33 -13.83
N PRO A 361 2.83 -5.30 -14.58
CA PRO A 361 1.72 -5.48 -15.50
C PRO A 361 2.16 -6.56 -16.49
N ALA A 362 1.50 -7.71 -16.45
CA ALA A 362 1.61 -8.67 -17.52
C ALA A 362 1.07 -7.97 -18.77
N VAL A 363 1.98 -7.62 -19.67
CA VAL A 363 1.72 -6.97 -20.97
C VAL A 363 1.36 -5.48 -20.88
N GLN A 364 2.29 -4.61 -21.31
CA GLN A 364 2.16 -3.36 -22.10
C GLN A 364 0.92 -2.44 -21.98
N SER A 365 0.11 -2.56 -20.94
CA SER A 365 -1.06 -1.73 -20.75
C SER A 365 -0.73 -0.64 -19.74
N LEU A 366 -0.44 0.56 -20.26
CA LEU A 366 -0.55 1.83 -19.53
C LEU A 366 -1.94 2.04 -18.87
N ALA A 367 -2.90 1.13 -19.05
CA ALA A 367 -4.28 1.26 -18.59
C ALA A 367 -4.53 0.81 -17.13
N ILE A 368 -3.50 0.58 -16.31
CA ILE A 368 -3.66 0.27 -14.88
C ILE A 368 -2.86 1.25 -14.02
N GLN A 369 -3.01 2.54 -14.31
CA GLN A 369 -2.61 3.58 -13.37
C GLN A 369 -3.88 4.20 -12.77
N PRO A 370 -3.97 4.38 -11.44
CA PRO A 370 -4.98 5.27 -10.89
C PRO A 370 -4.58 6.70 -11.30
N VAL A 371 -5.07 7.13 -12.46
CA VAL A 371 -4.74 8.41 -13.08
C VAL A 371 -6.05 9.03 -13.52
N ALA A 372 -6.22 10.32 -13.21
CA ALA A 372 -7.24 11.12 -13.86
C ALA A 372 -6.82 11.34 -15.32
N LEU A 373 -7.59 10.85 -16.28
CA LEU A 373 -7.34 11.04 -17.71
C LEU A 373 -8.32 12.08 -18.26
N VAL A 374 -7.80 13.08 -18.96
CA VAL A 374 -8.60 14.06 -19.69
C VAL A 374 -8.70 13.61 -21.14
N GLU A 375 -9.92 13.54 -21.65
CA GLU A 375 -10.22 13.22 -23.04
C GLU A 375 -10.61 14.50 -23.77
N VAL A 376 -9.78 14.92 -24.71
CA VAL A 376 -9.98 16.15 -25.49
C VAL A 376 -10.05 15.80 -26.96
N GLU A 377 -11.00 16.41 -27.67
CA GLU A 377 -11.12 16.34 -29.12
C GLU A 377 -10.66 17.67 -29.72
N SER A 378 -9.66 17.57 -30.59
CA SER A 378 -9.10 18.70 -31.31
C SER A 378 -9.25 18.48 -32.81
N ALA A 379 -9.62 19.53 -33.54
CA ALA A 379 -9.72 19.47 -35.00
C ALA A 379 -8.38 19.13 -35.68
N THR A 380 -7.25 19.45 -35.03
CA THR A 380 -5.91 19.25 -35.61
C THR A 380 -5.28 17.91 -35.30
N LYS A 381 -5.66 17.26 -34.19
CA LYS A 381 -5.01 16.04 -33.68
C LYS A 381 -5.98 14.91 -33.35
N GLY A 382 -7.28 15.09 -33.60
CA GLY A 382 -8.32 14.11 -33.28
C GLY A 382 -8.56 13.97 -31.77
N SER A 383 -8.94 12.77 -31.35
CA SER A 383 -9.18 12.46 -29.93
C SER A 383 -7.86 12.14 -29.22
N ILE A 384 -7.66 12.80 -28.08
CA ILE A 384 -6.43 12.76 -27.29
C ILE A 384 -6.80 12.42 -25.85
N ARG A 385 -6.01 11.54 -25.24
CA ARG A 385 -6.13 11.15 -23.83
C ARG A 385 -4.83 11.43 -23.12
N VAL A 386 -4.86 12.27 -22.09
CA VAL A 386 -3.66 12.68 -21.34
C VAL A 386 -3.90 12.64 -19.83
N PRO A 387 -2.90 12.25 -19.02
CA PRO A 387 -2.99 12.33 -17.57
C PRO A 387 -3.15 13.76 -17.08
N LEU A 388 -4.18 14.03 -16.28
CA LEU A 388 -4.53 15.36 -15.78
C LEU A 388 -3.36 16.02 -15.04
N HIS A 389 -2.56 15.30 -14.26
CA HIS A 389 -1.42 15.88 -13.53
C HIS A 389 -0.27 16.40 -14.43
N THR A 390 -0.33 16.19 -15.74
CA THR A 390 0.75 16.57 -16.66
C THR A 390 0.61 18.01 -17.17
N VAL A 391 1.74 18.59 -17.59
CA VAL A 391 1.79 19.87 -18.31
C VAL A 391 1.07 19.77 -19.66
N GLU A 392 1.02 18.58 -20.27
CA GLU A 392 0.30 18.37 -21.52
C GLU A 392 -1.21 18.51 -21.34
N ALA A 393 -1.78 17.95 -20.27
CA ALA A 393 -3.19 18.15 -19.94
C ALA A 393 -3.53 19.63 -19.74
N ARG A 394 -2.65 20.41 -19.10
CA ARG A 394 -2.83 21.86 -18.97
C ARG A 394 -2.97 22.53 -20.35
N LYS A 395 -2.06 22.25 -21.28
CA LYS A 395 -2.10 22.83 -22.64
C LYS A 395 -3.42 22.51 -23.34
N TRP A 396 -3.89 21.27 -23.25
CA TRP A 396 -5.16 20.89 -23.86
C TRP A 396 -6.36 21.55 -23.20
N LEU A 397 -6.36 21.72 -21.88
CA LEU A 397 -7.40 22.47 -21.18
C LEU A 397 -7.37 23.98 -21.53
N GLU A 398 -6.19 24.56 -21.79
CA GLU A 398 -6.05 25.92 -22.32
C GLU A 398 -6.63 26.03 -23.74
N GLU A 399 -6.45 25.01 -24.60
CA GLU A 399 -7.09 24.94 -25.92
C GLU A 399 -8.63 24.82 -25.83
N VAL A 400 -9.14 24.05 -24.85
CA VAL A 400 -10.58 23.96 -24.56
C VAL A 400 -11.12 25.33 -24.09
N ARG A 401 -10.40 25.99 -23.20
CA ARG A 401 -10.71 27.35 -22.70
C ARG A 401 -10.72 28.37 -23.84
N ALA A 402 -9.79 28.28 -24.78
CA ALA A 402 -9.75 29.12 -25.97
C ALA A 402 -10.78 28.74 -27.05
N GLY A 403 -11.62 27.71 -26.82
CA GLY A 403 -12.63 27.24 -27.77
C GLY A 403 -12.06 26.51 -28.99
N ARG A 404 -10.76 26.19 -29.02
CA ARG A 404 -10.09 25.48 -30.11
C ARG A 404 -10.13 23.96 -29.99
N ALA A 405 -10.52 23.47 -28.81
CA ALA A 405 -10.74 22.05 -28.54
C ALA A 405 -12.03 21.82 -27.75
N ARG A 406 -12.49 20.57 -27.70
CA ARG A 406 -13.67 20.13 -26.96
C ARG A 406 -13.28 19.12 -25.89
N LEU A 407 -13.80 19.29 -24.68
CA LEU A 407 -13.66 18.30 -23.61
C LEU A 407 -14.72 17.21 -23.79
N ASN A 408 -14.29 15.97 -24.02
CA ASN A 408 -15.17 14.83 -24.27
C ASN A 408 -15.37 13.94 -23.04
N GLY A 409 -14.46 13.99 -22.07
CA GLY A 409 -14.56 13.18 -20.87
C GLY A 409 -13.44 13.41 -19.89
N ILE A 410 -13.69 13.04 -18.64
CA ILE A 410 -12.65 12.86 -17.62
C ILE A 410 -12.88 11.50 -16.97
N THR A 411 -11.87 10.64 -17.02
CA THR A 411 -11.89 9.30 -16.42
C THR A 411 -11.06 9.33 -15.14
N LEU A 412 -11.60 8.85 -14.03
CA LEU A 412 -11.00 8.98 -12.70
C LEU A 412 -11.02 7.64 -11.98
N PRO A 413 -10.12 7.37 -11.03
CA PRO A 413 -10.31 6.26 -10.10
C PRO A 413 -11.60 6.43 -9.28
N GLU A 414 -12.26 5.32 -8.94
CA GLU A 414 -13.60 5.29 -8.37
C GLU A 414 -13.77 6.18 -7.12
N ALA A 415 -12.79 6.16 -6.22
CA ALA A 415 -12.80 6.92 -4.97
C ALA A 415 -12.46 8.43 -5.13
N VAL A 416 -12.04 8.88 -6.31
CA VAL A 416 -11.49 10.24 -6.49
C VAL A 416 -12.59 11.27 -6.73
N GLN A 417 -12.82 12.15 -5.78
CA GLN A 417 -13.74 13.28 -5.95
C GLN A 417 -13.01 14.51 -6.48
N GLY A 418 -13.65 15.22 -7.40
CA GLY A 418 -13.14 16.48 -7.94
C GLY A 418 -13.85 17.70 -7.37
N LYS A 419 -13.28 18.87 -7.67
CA LYS A 419 -13.83 20.19 -7.40
C LYS A 419 -13.63 21.07 -8.62
N LEU A 420 -14.70 21.71 -9.06
CA LEU A 420 -14.66 22.85 -9.97
C LEU A 420 -14.98 24.10 -9.14
N ALA A 421 -14.11 25.09 -9.18
CA ALA A 421 -14.37 26.40 -8.61
C ALA A 421 -14.09 27.48 -9.64
N TRP A 422 -14.89 28.54 -9.64
CA TRP A 422 -14.66 29.70 -10.50
C TRP A 422 -15.05 30.98 -9.79
N ARG A 423 -14.51 32.11 -10.26
CA ARG A 423 -14.94 33.44 -9.85
C ARG A 423 -14.71 34.44 -10.96
N SER A 424 -15.59 35.43 -11.04
CA SER A 424 -15.36 36.58 -11.89
C SER A 424 -14.27 37.48 -11.30
N ASN A 425 -13.52 38.17 -12.14
CA ASN A 425 -12.53 39.16 -11.69
C ASN A 425 -13.10 40.27 -10.81
N LEU A 426 -14.42 40.49 -10.86
CA LEU A 426 -15.10 41.51 -10.08
C LEU A 426 -15.57 41.02 -8.70
N ILE A 427 -15.46 39.72 -8.42
CA ILE A 427 -16.03 39.08 -7.22
C ILE A 427 -14.94 38.29 -6.50
N ALA A 428 -14.68 38.65 -5.24
CA ALA A 428 -13.66 37.97 -4.44
C ALA A 428 -14.04 36.52 -4.07
N ALA A 429 -15.34 36.25 -3.94
CA ALA A 429 -15.88 34.96 -3.54
C ALA A 429 -15.82 33.93 -4.68
N TRP A 430 -15.42 32.70 -4.34
CA TRP A 430 -15.45 31.56 -5.26
C TRP A 430 -16.82 30.89 -5.26
N ASP A 431 -17.38 30.73 -6.45
CA ASP A 431 -18.41 29.73 -6.68
C ASP A 431 -17.76 28.35 -6.77
N TYR A 432 -18.47 27.31 -6.35
CA TYR A 432 -17.94 25.95 -6.38
C TYR A 432 -19.01 24.92 -6.72
N THR A 433 -18.58 23.82 -7.33
CA THR A 433 -19.38 22.62 -7.52
C THR A 433 -18.51 21.38 -7.27
N PRO A 434 -18.94 20.48 -6.38
CA PRO A 434 -18.28 19.19 -6.23
C PRO A 434 -18.51 18.33 -7.49
N LEU A 435 -17.48 17.61 -7.94
CA LEU A 435 -17.52 16.72 -9.09
C LEU A 435 -17.49 15.27 -8.59
N ASN A 436 -18.67 14.66 -8.46
CA ASN A 436 -18.84 13.35 -7.84
C ASN A 436 -19.80 12.42 -8.59
N ARG A 437 -20.50 12.91 -9.63
CA ARG A 437 -21.43 12.10 -10.40
C ARG A 437 -20.68 11.25 -11.42
N ARG A 438 -21.16 10.03 -11.60
CA ARG A 438 -20.54 8.99 -12.42
C ARG A 438 -21.48 8.51 -13.50
N GLU A 439 -20.94 8.25 -14.68
CA GLU A 439 -21.65 7.50 -15.71
C GLU A 439 -21.67 6.01 -15.35
N ASP A 440 -22.86 5.42 -15.32
CA ASP A 440 -23.09 4.02 -14.96
C ASP A 440 -22.87 3.14 -16.21
N GLU A 441 -21.61 3.02 -16.64
CA GLU A 441 -21.25 2.06 -17.69
C GLU A 441 -20.84 0.73 -17.06
N GLY A 442 -21.58 -0.33 -17.40
CA GLY A 442 -21.50 -1.68 -16.81
C GLY A 442 -20.19 -2.45 -16.96
N GLN A 443 -19.04 -1.78 -17.06
CA GLN A 443 -17.71 -2.37 -17.06
C GLN A 443 -16.88 -1.90 -15.86
N ARG A 444 -17.19 -2.44 -14.67
CA ARG A 444 -16.46 -2.23 -13.41
C ARG A 444 -15.05 -2.85 -13.36
N TRP A 445 -14.47 -3.24 -14.48
CA TRP A 445 -13.30 -4.11 -14.53
C TRP A 445 -11.96 -3.39 -14.26
N LEU A 446 -11.94 -2.08 -14.03
CA LEU A 446 -10.70 -1.28 -13.93
C LEU A 446 -10.62 -0.26 -12.77
N HIS A 447 -11.55 -0.26 -11.80
CA HIS A 447 -11.60 0.75 -10.71
C HIS A 447 -11.55 2.21 -11.20
N GLN A 448 -11.85 2.45 -12.47
CA GLN A 448 -11.93 3.76 -13.10
C GLN A 448 -13.38 4.00 -13.53
N VAL A 449 -13.84 5.23 -13.36
CA VAL A 449 -15.20 5.66 -13.63
C VAL A 449 -15.14 6.98 -14.39
N LYS A 450 -16.00 7.12 -15.40
CA LYS A 450 -16.13 8.35 -16.17
C LYS A 450 -17.00 9.34 -15.42
N LEU A 451 -16.57 10.60 -15.39
CA LEU A 451 -17.36 11.70 -14.87
C LEU A 451 -18.67 11.81 -15.66
N ALA A 452 -19.79 12.08 -14.98
CA ALA A 452 -21.07 12.20 -15.66
C ALA A 452 -21.02 13.29 -16.74
N ARG A 453 -21.63 13.06 -17.90
CA ARG A 453 -21.66 14.01 -19.02
C ARG A 453 -22.08 15.43 -18.62
N SER A 454 -23.04 15.56 -17.71
CA SER A 454 -23.48 16.87 -17.20
C SER A 454 -22.36 17.64 -16.48
N GLU A 455 -21.50 16.95 -15.73
CA GLU A 455 -20.37 17.56 -15.04
C GLU A 455 -19.25 17.91 -16.03
N VAL A 456 -19.02 17.08 -17.06
CA VAL A 456 -18.05 17.39 -18.13
C VAL A 456 -18.49 18.63 -18.91
N GLU A 457 -19.78 18.74 -19.24
CA GLU A 457 -20.35 19.89 -19.91
C GLU A 457 -20.25 21.17 -19.05
N GLN A 458 -20.46 21.05 -17.73
CA GLN A 458 -20.26 22.15 -16.78
C GLN A 458 -18.79 22.62 -16.70
N ILE A 459 -17.84 21.69 -16.62
CA ILE A 459 -16.41 22.02 -16.65
C ILE A 459 -16.08 22.76 -17.94
N GLN A 460 -16.58 22.28 -19.08
CA GLN A 460 -16.35 22.93 -20.37
C GLN A 460 -16.96 24.33 -20.44
N SER A 461 -18.18 24.54 -19.94
CA SER A 461 -18.82 25.85 -19.95
C SER A 461 -18.05 26.85 -19.09
N VAL A 462 -17.63 26.45 -17.89
CA VAL A 462 -16.85 27.31 -16.97
C VAL A 462 -15.47 27.61 -17.53
N LEU A 463 -14.78 26.62 -18.10
CA LEU A 463 -13.48 26.85 -18.73
C LEU A 463 -13.54 27.88 -19.86
N ARG A 464 -14.65 27.96 -20.60
CA ARG A 464 -14.86 28.93 -21.70
C ARG A 464 -15.13 30.36 -21.23
N LEU A 465 -15.35 30.58 -19.94
CA LEU A 465 -15.45 31.92 -19.36
C LEU A 465 -14.03 32.48 -19.20
N THR A 466 -13.48 33.04 -20.27
CA THR A 466 -12.09 33.55 -20.31
C THR A 466 -11.86 34.72 -19.36
N GLY A 467 -12.92 35.44 -18.98
CA GLY A 467 -12.91 36.53 -18.01
C GLY A 467 -12.96 36.10 -16.54
N ASP A 468 -13.12 34.81 -16.27
CA ASP A 468 -13.22 34.26 -14.92
C ASP A 468 -11.96 33.47 -14.56
N GLU A 469 -11.54 33.52 -13.29
CA GLU A 469 -10.56 32.57 -12.76
C GLU A 469 -11.24 31.21 -12.55
N VAL A 470 -10.57 30.12 -12.91
CA VAL A 470 -11.11 28.76 -12.83
C VAL A 470 -10.08 27.83 -12.19
N LEU A 471 -10.50 27.10 -11.16
CA LEU A 471 -9.74 26.03 -10.51
C LEU A 471 -10.42 24.69 -10.75
N LEU A 472 -9.72 23.78 -11.41
CA LEU A 472 -10.11 22.38 -11.57
C LEU A 472 -9.16 21.50 -10.76
N SER A 473 -9.65 20.85 -9.70
CA SER A 473 -8.84 20.04 -8.79
C SER A 473 -9.43 18.65 -8.59
N PHE A 474 -8.62 17.62 -8.81
CA PHE A 474 -8.85 16.25 -8.37
C PHE A 474 -7.78 15.87 -7.33
N ARG A 475 -7.36 16.86 -6.53
CA ARG A 475 -6.32 16.72 -5.50
C ARG A 475 -5.03 16.18 -6.13
N SER A 476 -4.53 15.07 -5.59
CA SER A 476 -3.29 14.44 -6.03
C SER A 476 -3.32 13.85 -7.45
N PHE A 477 -4.49 13.75 -8.09
CA PHE A 477 -4.62 13.26 -9.46
C PHE A 477 -4.48 14.36 -10.52
N GLY A 478 -4.38 15.62 -10.09
CA GLY A 478 -4.13 16.78 -10.94
C GLY A 478 -4.92 17.98 -10.49
N GLU A 479 -4.28 19.15 -10.52
CA GLU A 479 -4.88 20.43 -10.22
C GLU A 479 -4.39 21.47 -11.24
N HIS A 480 -5.32 22.18 -11.87
CA HIS A 480 -5.04 23.26 -12.81
C HIS A 480 -5.79 24.52 -12.40
N HIS A 481 -5.06 25.62 -12.37
CA HIS A 481 -5.59 26.94 -12.11
C HIS A 481 -5.41 27.81 -13.36
N PHE A 482 -6.51 28.27 -13.91
CA PHE A 482 -6.59 29.16 -15.06
C PHE A 482 -6.92 30.55 -14.58
N LEU A 483 -6.06 31.51 -14.91
CA LEU A 483 -6.30 32.90 -14.59
C LEU A 483 -7.27 33.50 -15.60
N SER A 484 -7.95 34.56 -15.17
CA SER A 484 -8.67 35.41 -16.09
C SER A 484 -7.69 36.14 -17.02
N VAL A 485 -8.14 36.36 -18.25
CA VAL A 485 -7.41 37.19 -19.22
C VAL A 485 -7.90 38.63 -19.03
N ASP A 486 -7.07 39.47 -18.41
CA ASP A 486 -7.35 40.90 -18.31
C ASP A 486 -7.40 41.52 -19.72
N GLU A 487 -8.46 42.25 -20.03
CA GLU A 487 -8.44 43.17 -21.16
C GLU A 487 -7.41 44.27 -20.86
N GLU A 488 -6.39 44.38 -21.71
CA GLU A 488 -5.32 45.38 -21.60
C GLU A 488 -5.92 46.80 -21.63
N GLY A 489 -6.22 47.37 -20.45
CA GLY A 489 -6.79 48.71 -20.38
C GLY A 489 -6.98 49.35 -19.00
N SER A 490 -6.91 48.61 -17.89
CA SER A 490 -7.12 49.22 -16.55
C SER A 490 -5.80 49.63 -15.90
N HIS A 491 -5.68 50.91 -15.51
CA HIS A 491 -4.58 51.45 -14.71
C HIS A 491 -4.56 50.79 -13.31
N ALA A 492 -4.04 49.56 -13.23
CA ALA A 492 -4.07 48.78 -12.01
C ALA A 492 -3.07 49.30 -10.96
N ILE A 493 -3.60 49.55 -9.75
CA ILE A 493 -2.82 49.73 -8.52
C ILE A 493 -1.85 48.55 -8.41
N ARG A 494 -0.53 48.81 -8.36
CA ARG A 494 0.49 47.78 -8.13
C ARG A 494 1.10 47.90 -6.73
N LEU A 495 1.01 46.83 -5.95
CA LEU A 495 1.69 46.69 -4.66
C LEU A 495 3.14 46.24 -4.88
N SER A 496 4.03 46.67 -3.99
CA SER A 496 5.36 46.06 -3.94
C SER A 496 5.24 44.57 -3.58
N ARG A 497 6.08 43.72 -4.18
CA ARG A 497 6.13 42.27 -3.91
C ARG A 497 6.18 41.95 -2.41
N ARG A 498 6.91 42.76 -1.63
CA ARG A 498 7.02 42.63 -0.18
C ARG A 498 5.69 42.92 0.54
N LEU A 499 4.97 43.96 0.14
CA LEU A 499 3.68 44.31 0.75
C LEU A 499 2.59 43.30 0.38
N ARG A 500 2.56 42.89 -0.89
CA ARG A 500 1.67 41.84 -1.40
C ARG A 500 1.82 40.53 -0.62
N ASN A 501 3.05 40.04 -0.45
CA ASN A 501 3.32 38.81 0.31
C ASN A 501 2.91 38.91 1.79
N ARG A 502 3.04 40.09 2.40
CA ARG A 502 2.64 40.31 3.80
C ARG A 502 1.13 40.27 3.98
N ILE A 503 0.37 40.82 3.04
CA ILE A 503 -1.09 40.76 3.04
C ILE A 503 -1.56 39.32 2.84
N LEU A 504 -1.00 38.60 1.85
CA LEU A 504 -1.31 37.18 1.61
C LEU A 504 -1.00 36.30 2.83
N TRP A 505 0.15 36.53 3.48
CA TRP A 505 0.50 35.82 4.71
C TRP A 505 -0.55 36.06 5.80
N LEU A 506 -0.94 37.31 6.04
CA LEU A 506 -1.92 37.63 7.08
C LEU A 506 -3.29 36.97 6.80
N GLN A 507 -3.75 36.99 5.55
CA GLN A 507 -5.00 36.33 5.14
C GLN A 507 -4.95 34.83 5.36
N ARG A 508 -3.81 34.20 5.05
CA ARG A 508 -3.59 32.77 5.26
C ARG A 508 -3.63 32.41 6.74
N GLU A 509 -2.94 33.16 7.59
CA GLU A 509 -2.94 32.91 9.04
C GLU A 509 -4.33 33.09 9.64
N ILE A 510 -5.09 34.11 9.22
CA ILE A 510 -6.48 34.29 9.68
C ILE A 510 -7.36 33.12 9.22
N SER A 511 -7.22 32.66 7.97
CA SER A 511 -8.00 31.52 7.44
C SER A 511 -7.69 30.21 8.17
N LEU A 512 -6.42 29.99 8.56
CA LEU A 512 -6.01 28.82 9.34
C LEU A 512 -6.59 28.82 10.76
N VAL A 513 -6.78 30.00 11.37
CA VAL A 513 -7.32 30.14 12.73
C VAL A 513 -8.85 29.96 12.76
N TYR A 514 -9.57 30.36 11.71
CA TYR A 514 -11.04 30.31 11.68
C TYR A 514 -11.66 29.15 10.90
N GLY A 515 -10.85 28.27 10.30
CA GLY A 515 -11.33 27.01 9.70
C GLY A 515 -12.08 27.16 8.37
N ASP A 516 -12.28 28.37 7.87
CA ASP A 516 -12.79 28.60 6.51
C ASP A 516 -11.66 28.34 5.50
N GLY A 517 -11.64 27.12 4.95
CA GLY A 517 -10.70 26.65 3.93
C GLY A 517 -10.81 27.36 2.57
N GLN A 518 -10.87 28.69 2.56
CA GLN A 518 -10.74 29.48 1.36
C GLN A 518 -9.27 29.41 0.88
N PRO A 519 -9.01 29.01 -0.37
CA PRO A 519 -7.66 29.04 -0.92
C PRO A 519 -7.17 30.49 -0.97
N VAL A 520 -6.12 30.80 -0.21
CA VAL A 520 -5.44 32.09 -0.31
C VAL A 520 -4.75 32.16 -1.68
N ALA A 521 -5.40 32.86 -2.60
CA ALA A 521 -5.03 32.92 -4.00
C ALA A 521 -3.64 33.56 -4.19
N GLY A 522 -2.78 32.88 -4.95
CA GLY A 522 -1.50 33.42 -5.41
C GLY A 522 -1.64 34.54 -6.45
N SER A 523 -2.82 34.74 -7.03
CA SER A 523 -3.08 35.61 -8.19
C SER A 523 -4.16 36.68 -7.99
N VAL A 524 -4.55 37.03 -6.77
CA VAL A 524 -5.50 38.14 -6.53
C VAL A 524 -4.95 39.43 -7.12
N SER A 525 -5.75 40.24 -7.85
CA SER A 525 -5.27 41.55 -8.31
C SER A 525 -4.80 42.39 -7.11
N ASP A 526 -3.80 43.25 -7.29
CA ASP A 526 -3.33 44.10 -6.18
C ASP A 526 -4.45 45.02 -5.64
N HIS A 527 -5.44 45.36 -6.45
CA HIS A 527 -6.63 46.08 -6.02
C HIS A 527 -7.51 45.23 -5.09
N ASP A 528 -7.87 44.01 -5.48
CA ASP A 528 -8.75 43.15 -4.68
C ASP A 528 -8.05 42.70 -3.41
N LEU A 529 -6.74 42.53 -3.46
CA LEU A 529 -5.91 42.18 -2.32
C LEU A 529 -5.96 43.28 -1.24
N ILE A 530 -6.01 44.55 -1.66
CA ILE A 530 -6.19 45.70 -0.77
C ILE A 530 -7.62 45.73 -0.21
N GLN A 531 -8.65 45.55 -1.05
CA GLN A 531 -10.04 45.54 -0.58
C GLN A 531 -10.29 44.41 0.43
N CYS A 532 -9.84 43.19 0.11
CA CYS A 532 -9.93 42.04 1.01
C CYS A 532 -9.16 42.30 2.31
N PHE A 533 -7.99 42.94 2.25
CA PHE A 533 -7.23 43.32 3.44
C PHE A 533 -8.03 44.26 4.36
N PHE A 534 -8.69 45.29 3.83
CA PHE A 534 -9.48 46.23 4.63
C PHE A 534 -10.78 45.62 5.20
N ALA A 535 -11.28 44.53 4.61
CA ALA A 535 -12.42 43.79 5.13
C ALA A 535 -12.06 42.79 6.24
N LEU A 536 -10.77 42.57 6.54
CA LEU A 536 -10.34 41.61 7.56
C LEU A 536 -10.69 42.09 8.97
N THR A 537 -11.20 41.18 9.78
CA THR A 537 -11.29 41.33 11.25
C THR A 537 -10.18 40.51 11.89
N PRO A 538 -9.01 41.11 12.23
CA PRO A 538 -7.88 40.34 12.75
C PRO A 538 -8.15 39.84 14.18
N PRO A 539 -7.80 38.58 14.52
CA PRO A 539 -7.85 38.10 15.89
C PRO A 539 -6.86 38.87 16.78
N PRO A 540 -7.07 38.90 18.11
CA PRO A 540 -6.22 39.68 19.03
C PRO A 540 -4.71 39.43 18.86
N SER A 541 -4.31 38.19 18.55
CA SER A 541 -2.93 37.79 18.33
C SER A 541 -2.28 38.37 17.06
N LEU A 542 -3.08 38.84 16.09
CA LEU A 542 -2.60 39.33 14.78
C LEU A 542 -2.84 40.83 14.56
N VAL A 543 -3.47 41.54 15.52
CA VAL A 543 -3.77 42.99 15.40
C VAL A 543 -2.51 43.82 15.12
N GLY A 544 -1.38 43.52 15.75
CA GLY A 544 -0.12 44.24 15.51
C GLY A 544 0.40 44.11 14.08
N HIS A 545 0.25 42.92 13.48
CA HIS A 545 0.62 42.67 12.08
C HIS A 545 -0.33 43.39 11.12
N TYR A 546 -1.63 43.35 11.39
CA TYR A 546 -2.64 44.09 10.63
C TYR A 546 -2.33 45.59 10.61
N GLN A 547 -2.10 46.21 11.78
CA GLN A 547 -1.78 47.64 11.88
C GLN A 547 -0.49 48.02 11.13
N SER A 548 0.54 47.17 11.18
CA SER A 548 1.79 47.39 10.45
C SER A 548 1.59 47.36 8.92
N ILE A 549 0.79 46.43 8.43
CA ILE A 549 0.44 46.33 7.01
C ILE A 549 -0.45 47.49 6.60
N HIS A 550 -1.44 47.86 7.42
CA HIS A 550 -2.35 48.98 7.19
C HIS A 550 -1.60 50.30 6.98
N ARG A 551 -0.58 50.59 7.82
CA ARG A 551 0.29 51.77 7.63
C ARG A 551 1.09 51.69 6.33
N SER A 552 1.57 50.50 5.97
CA SER A 552 2.35 50.29 4.73
C SER A 552 1.49 50.47 3.47
N VAL A 553 0.23 50.03 3.51
CA VAL A 553 -0.75 50.24 2.42
C VAL A 553 -1.14 51.72 2.35
N SER A 554 -1.39 52.37 3.49
CA SER A 554 -1.80 53.78 3.56
C SER A 554 -0.70 54.76 3.11
N ASN A 555 0.57 54.41 3.28
CA ASN A 555 1.72 55.25 2.91
C ASN A 555 2.26 54.95 1.49
N SER A 556 1.64 54.03 0.75
CA SER A 556 2.01 53.74 -0.63
C SER A 556 1.57 54.91 -1.55
N PRO A 557 2.38 55.34 -2.54
CA PRO A 557 2.06 56.46 -3.44
C PRO A 557 0.79 56.29 -4.27
N THR A 558 0.14 55.12 -4.20
CA THR A 558 -1.09 54.73 -4.89
C THR A 558 -2.38 55.38 -4.38
N ARG A 559 -2.37 56.14 -3.26
CA ARG A 559 -3.59 56.81 -2.75
C ARG A 559 -3.87 58.18 -3.39
N ARG A 560 -2.93 58.79 -4.15
CA ARG A 560 -3.20 60.08 -4.82
C ARG A 560 -4.29 60.00 -5.91
N THR A 561 -4.70 58.81 -6.31
CA THR A 561 -5.77 58.59 -7.30
C THR A 561 -7.11 58.17 -6.68
N ILE A 562 -7.17 57.83 -5.38
CA ILE A 562 -8.39 57.29 -4.73
C ILE A 562 -9.15 58.37 -3.94
N GLN A 563 -8.53 59.51 -3.63
CA GLN A 563 -9.23 60.65 -2.98
C GLN A 563 -10.04 61.55 -3.93
N GLY A 564 -10.34 61.08 -5.15
CA GLY A 564 -11.17 61.82 -6.12
C GLY A 564 -12.63 61.39 -6.17
N ILE A 565 -13.10 60.56 -5.24
CA ILE A 565 -14.50 60.12 -5.14
C ILE A 565 -14.94 60.34 -3.70
N ASP A 566 -15.32 61.58 -3.40
CA ASP A 566 -16.36 61.92 -2.42
C ASP A 566 -17.53 62.51 -3.22
#